data_AF-A0A2H5VFZ9-F1
#
_entry.id   AF-A0A2H5VFZ9-F1
#
_cell.length_a   1.000
_cell.length_b   1.000
_cell.length_c   1.000
_cell.angle_alpha   90.00
_cell.angle_beta   90.00
_cell.angle_gamma   90.00
#
_symmetry.space_group_name_H-M   'P 1'
#
loop_
_entity.id
_entity.type
_entity.pdbx_description
1 polymer ?
#
loop_
_entity_poly.entity_id
_entity_poly.type
_entity_poly.pdbx_seq_one_letter_code
_entity_poly.pdbx_strand_id
1 'polypeptide(L)' 'MVGGNLEGYTRVLTTAIALETIKGKFELSLTLSLILLLITLSMNFIINFKGFKRI' A
#
# COMPACT_ATOMS: atom_id res chain seq x y z
N MET A 1 -9.02 10.11 -7.18
CA MET A 1 -9.17 9.72 -5.76
C MET A 1 -10.53 9.04 -5.65
N VAL A 2 -10.59 7.71 -5.54
CA VAL A 2 -11.86 6.96 -5.56
C VAL A 2 -12.09 6.42 -4.14
N GLY A 3 -12.60 7.29 -3.27
CA GLY A 3 -12.76 7.07 -1.82
C GLY A 3 -12.66 8.38 -1.03
N GLY A 4 -13.15 8.40 0.21
CA GLY A 4 -12.98 9.54 1.12
C GLY A 4 -11.50 9.74 1.49
N ASN A 5 -11.10 10.99 1.79
CA ASN A 5 -9.71 11.34 2.15
C ASN A 5 -9.58 11.82 3.60
N LEU A 6 -10.44 11.30 4.49
CA LEU A 6 -10.37 11.60 5.91
C LEU A 6 -9.25 10.79 6.56
N GLU A 7 -8.29 11.50 7.14
CA GLU A 7 -7.13 10.91 7.81
C GLU A 7 -7.56 9.92 8.89
N GLY A 8 -7.04 8.69 8.87
CA GLY A 8 -7.33 7.68 9.88
C GLY A 8 -8.73 7.06 9.84
N TYR A 9 -9.64 7.56 9.01
CA TYR A 9 -11.00 7.01 8.89
C TYR A 9 -11.22 6.29 7.57
N THR A 10 -11.11 7.03 6.46
CA THR A 10 -11.45 6.53 5.11
C THR A 10 -10.29 6.64 4.13
N ARG A 11 -9.21 7.32 4.51
CA ARG A 11 -8.00 7.46 3.69
C ARG A 11 -7.27 6.13 3.60
N VAL A 12 -7.33 5.52 2.41
CA VAL A 12 -6.55 4.32 2.09
C VAL A 12 -5.07 4.66 1.90
N LEU A 13 -4.20 3.69 2.19
CA LEU A 13 -2.74 3.84 2.15
C LEU A 13 -2.23 4.35 0.79
N THR A 14 -2.78 3.87 -0.32
CA THR A 14 -2.42 4.32 -1.68
C THR A 14 -2.75 5.79 -1.93
N THR A 15 -3.85 6.30 -1.34
CA THR A 15 -4.24 7.71 -1.43
C THR A 15 -3.37 8.59 -0.53
N ALA A 16 -2.97 8.09 0.64
CA ALA A 16 -2.00 8.79 1.50
C ALA A 16 -0.65 8.96 0.80
N ILE A 17 -0.14 7.91 0.15
CA ILE A 17 1.11 7.96 -0.65
C ILE A 17 1.00 9.02 -1.75
N ALA A 18 -0.09 9.02 -2.52
CA ALA A 18 -0.32 10.01 -3.57
C ALA A 18 -0.39 11.44 -3.01
N LEU A 19 -1.06 11.64 -1.88
CA LEU A 19 -1.21 12.94 -1.23
C LEU A 19 0.14 13.50 -0.74
N GLU A 20 0.95 12.68 -0.06
CA GLU A 20 2.27 13.12 0.41
C GLU A 20 3.24 13.37 -0.75
N THR A 21 3.13 12.62 -1.85
CA THR A 21 3.89 12.86 -3.09
C THR A 21 3.52 14.22 -3.71
N ILE A 22 2.22 14.55 -3.78
CA ILE A 22 1.74 15.84 -4.28
C ILE A 22 2.16 17.01 -3.37
N LYS A 23 2.27 16.79 -2.06
CA LYS A 23 2.79 17.77 -1.10
C LYS A 23 4.32 17.95 -1.17
N GLY A 24 5.02 17.21 -2.03
CA GLY A 24 6.48 17.24 -2.15
C GLY A 24 7.23 16.51 -1.03
N LYS A 25 6.52 15.76 -0.18
CA LYS A 25 7.10 14.97 0.92
C LYS A 25 7.51 13.58 0.43
N PHE A 26 8.50 13.56 -0.44
CA PHE A 26 8.95 12.34 -1.12
C PHE A 26 9.55 11.30 -0.16
N GLU A 27 10.23 11.73 0.90
CA GLU A 27 10.78 10.82 1.91
C GLU A 27 9.67 9.93 2.51
N LEU A 28 8.60 10.56 3.02
CA LEU A 28 7.45 9.84 3.58
C LEU A 28 6.75 8.97 2.55
N SER A 29 6.54 9.48 1.33
CA SER A 29 5.82 8.71 0.30
C SER A 29 6.61 7.48 -0.17
N LEU A 30 7.93 7.58 -0.27
CA LEU A 30 8.81 6.46 -0.61
C LEU A 30 8.81 5.39 0.49
N THR A 31 8.91 5.80 1.76
CA THR A 31 8.84 4.87 2.90
C THR A 31 7.51 4.12 2.91
N LEU A 32 6.39 4.84 2.77
CA LEU A 32 5.05 4.25 2.72
C LEU A 32 4.87 3.30 1.52
N SER A 33 5.43 3.65 0.37
CA SER A 33 5.38 2.82 -0.84
C SER A 33 6.16 1.51 -0.68
N LEU A 34 7.33 1.55 -0.03
CA LEU A 34 8.10 0.34 0.27
C LEU A 34 7.35 -0.59 1.23
N ILE A 35 6.69 -0.03 2.25
CA ILE A 35 5.84 -0.80 3.18
C ILE A 35 4.70 -1.49 2.42
N LEU A 36 4.00 -0.75 1.56
CA LEU A 36 2.91 -1.31 0.76
C LEU A 36 3.40 -2.43 -0.18
N LEU A 37 4.58 -2.26 -0.79
CA LEU A 37 5.20 -3.28 -1.64
C LEU A 37 5.50 -4.56 -0.85
N LEU A 38 6.11 -4.44 0.34
CA LEU A 38 6.42 -5.58 1.20
C LEU A 38 5.16 -6.33 1.64
N ILE A 39 4.09 -5.61 2.01
CA ILE A 39 2.80 -6.21 2.39
C ILE A 39 2.20 -6.97 1.20
N THR A 40 2.14 -6.32 0.03
CA THR A 40 1.53 -6.90 -1.18
C THR A 40 2.31 -8.13 -1.64
N LEU A 41 3.64 -8.04 -1.67
CA LEU A 41 4.50 -9.14 -2.06
C LEU A 41 4.39 -10.30 -1.07
N SER A 42 4.40 -10.02 0.24
CA SER A 42 4.26 -11.04 1.28
C SER A 42 2.89 -11.73 1.20
N MET A 43 1.80 -10.98 1.04
CA MET A 43 0.47 -11.55 0.85
C MET A 43 0.40 -12.40 -0.42
N ASN A 44 0.91 -11.89 -1.55
CA ASN A 44 0.92 -12.62 -2.80
C ASN A 44 1.74 -13.92 -2.68
N PHE A 45 2.91 -13.86 -2.05
CA PHE A 45 3.76 -15.01 -1.78
C PHE A 45 3.05 -16.04 -0.91
N ILE A 46 2.40 -15.65 0.19
CA ILE A 46 1.66 -16.57 1.06
C ILE A 46 0.50 -17.24 0.32
N ILE A 47 -0.26 -16.47 -0.46
CA ILE A 47 -1.41 -16.98 -1.22
C ILE A 47 -0.93 -17.94 -2.31
N ASN A 48 0.09 -17.54 -3.09
CA ASN A 48 0.62 -18.34 -4.18
C ASN A 48 1.32 -19.60 -3.66
N PHE A 49 2.10 -19.52 -2.58
CA PHE A 49 2.75 -20.66 -1.94
C PHE A 49 1.73 -21.69 -1.42
N LYS A 50 0.62 -21.23 -0.80
CA LYS A 50 -0.47 -22.13 -0.39
C LYS A 50 -1.25 -22.71 -1.58
N GLY A 51 -1.41 -21.94 -2.67
CA GLY A 51 -2.04 -22.38 -3.91
C GLY A 51 -1.21 -23.43 -4.66
N PHE A 52 0.10 -23.25 -4.72
CA PHE A 52 1.06 -24.19 -5.31
C PHE A 52 1.07 -25.53 -4.57
N LYS A 53 0.88 -25.51 -3.25
CA LYS A 53 0.81 -26.71 -2.41
C LYS A 53 -0.52 -27.48 -2.54
N ARG A 54 -1.51 -26.96 -3.28
CA ARG A 54 -2.87 -27.53 -3.42
C ARG A 54 -3.13 -28.18 -4.78
N ILE A 55 -2.10 -28.28 -5.63
CA ILE A 55 -2.04 -29.01 -6.90
C ILE A 55 -1.02 -30.14 -6.73
#